data_AF-A0A2K8Z847-F1
#
_entry.id   AF-A0A2K8Z847-F1
#
_cell.length_a   1.000
_cell.length_b   1.000
_cell.length_c   1.000
_cell.angle_alpha   90.00
_cell.angle_beta   90.00
_cell.angle_gamma   90.00
#
_symmetry.space_group_name_H-M   'P 1'
#
loop_
_entity.id
_entity.type
_entity.pdbx_description
1 polymer ?
#
loop_
_entity_poly.entity_id
_entity_poly.type
_entity_poly.pdbx_seq_one_letter_code
_entity_poly.pdbx_strand_id
1 'polypeptide(L)'
;MRNRKRNLKKSLSHYQPTDLRLRYKLVQELASEFAVETLCSVLKVSRTAYYRYLRGDSYQLTSEKAEYQQLVEQTFAKHKRRYGSRRITAELQEKGHSVGRCQVRTLMKLVGLQAIQPKSFVPRTTDSTHGRGYWPNLLLNQPLPKAPNLVWVSDISAP
;
A
#
# COMPACT_ATOMS: atom_id res chain seq x y z
N MET A 1 -36.49 2.18 46.64
CA MET A 1 -35.19 2.61 47.22
C MET A 1 -34.15 2.75 46.10
N ARG A 2 -33.62 3.97 45.99
CA ARG A 2 -32.41 4.45 45.28
C ARG A 2 -32.06 3.91 43.87
N ASN A 3 -32.64 4.65 42.92
CA ASN A 3 -32.07 5.01 41.62
C ASN A 3 -30.56 5.37 41.73
N ARG A 4 -29.67 4.40 41.50
CA ARG A 4 -28.24 4.64 41.23
C ARG A 4 -28.01 4.45 39.74
N LYS A 5 -28.38 5.43 38.91
CA LYS A 5 -27.80 5.60 37.58
C LYS A 5 -26.30 5.87 37.78
N ARG A 6 -25.48 4.81 37.81
CA ARG A 6 -24.03 4.93 37.78
C ARG A 6 -23.69 5.70 36.49
N ASN A 7 -22.98 6.81 36.62
CA ASN A 7 -22.59 7.61 35.47
C ASN A 7 -21.55 6.84 34.65
N LEU A 8 -21.97 6.14 33.58
CA LEU A 8 -21.06 5.40 32.69
C LEU A 8 -19.92 6.27 32.16
N LYS A 9 -20.23 7.55 31.90
CA LYS A 9 -19.23 8.53 31.44
C LYS A 9 -18.05 8.68 32.42
N LYS A 10 -18.24 8.42 33.71
CA LYS A 10 -17.18 8.52 34.73
C LYS A 10 -16.42 7.21 34.95
N SER A 11 -17.03 6.05 34.70
CA SER A 11 -16.41 4.73 34.95
C SER A 11 -15.72 4.12 33.73
N LEU A 12 -16.22 4.38 32.52
CA LEU A 12 -15.71 3.77 31.27
C LEU A 12 -14.86 4.74 30.43
N SER A 13 -14.75 6.01 30.81
CA SER A 13 -13.96 7.02 30.07
C SER A 13 -12.50 6.61 29.89
N HIS A 14 -11.92 5.96 30.91
CA HIS A 14 -10.51 5.54 30.94
C HIS A 14 -10.28 4.14 30.36
N TYR A 15 -11.34 3.34 30.17
CA TYR A 15 -11.23 2.01 29.59
C TYR A 15 -11.46 2.08 28.08
N GLN A 16 -10.40 2.40 27.33
CA GLN A 16 -10.39 2.41 25.87
C GLN A 16 -9.39 1.38 25.34
N PRO A 17 -9.70 0.07 25.42
CA PRO A 17 -8.85 -0.95 24.80
C PRO A 17 -8.67 -0.63 23.31
N THR A 18 -7.46 -0.83 22.79
CA THR A 18 -7.14 -0.58 21.38
C THR A 18 -7.87 -1.56 20.46
N ASP A 19 -8.16 -2.77 20.96
CA ASP A 19 -8.89 -3.80 20.23
C ASP A 19 -10.40 -3.52 20.20
N LEU A 20 -10.93 -3.42 18.99
CA LEU A 20 -12.34 -3.19 18.71
C LEU A 20 -13.23 -4.35 19.15
N ARG A 21 -12.71 -5.59 19.15
CA ARG A 21 -13.47 -6.78 19.60
C ARG A 21 -13.78 -6.72 21.09
N LEU A 22 -12.82 -6.27 21.90
CA LEU A 22 -13.01 -6.10 23.35
C LEU A 22 -14.07 -5.02 23.63
N ARG A 23 -14.09 -3.93 22.86
CA ARG A 23 -15.14 -2.91 22.97
C ARG A 23 -16.52 -3.49 22.67
N TYR A 24 -16.66 -4.29 21.62
CA TYR A 24 -17.95 -4.91 21.29
C TYR A 24 -18.41 -5.94 22.31
N LYS A 25 -17.50 -6.75 22.88
CA LYS A 25 -17.84 -7.65 24.00
C LYS A 25 -18.37 -6.88 25.21
N LEU A 26 -17.73 -5.76 25.55
CA LEU A 26 -18.18 -4.93 26.67
C LEU A 26 -19.54 -4.26 26.42
N VAL A 27 -19.83 -3.85 25.17
CA VAL A 27 -21.18 -3.40 24.79
C VAL A 27 -22.19 -4.54 24.97
N GLN A 28 -21.85 -5.76 24.57
CA GLN A 28 -22.73 -6.93 24.67
C GLN A 28 -23.04 -7.30 26.13
N GLU A 29 -22.03 -7.28 27.01
CA GLU A 29 -22.19 -7.56 28.45
C GLU A 29 -23.08 -6.52 29.15
N LEU A 30 -22.96 -5.24 28.78
CA LEU A 30 -23.69 -4.14 29.39
C LEU A 30 -25.03 -3.81 28.69
N ALA A 31 -25.34 -4.46 27.56
CA ALA A 31 -26.54 -4.19 26.77
C ALA A 31 -27.85 -4.51 27.50
N SER A 32 -27.81 -5.38 28.52
CA SER A 32 -28.95 -5.71 29.38
C SER A 32 -29.27 -4.59 30.38
N GLU A 33 -28.27 -3.83 30.82
CA GLU A 33 -28.40 -2.79 31.83
C GLU A 33 -28.49 -1.37 31.25
N PHE A 34 -27.89 -1.14 30.08
CA PHE A 34 -27.77 0.17 29.45
C PHE A 34 -28.13 0.17 27.97
N ALA A 35 -28.69 1.28 27.49
CA ALA A 35 -29.01 1.45 26.08
C ALA A 35 -27.74 1.36 25.21
N VAL A 36 -27.77 0.51 24.19
CA VAL A 36 -26.66 0.28 23.24
C VAL A 36 -26.15 1.60 22.64
N GLU A 37 -27.03 2.55 22.35
CA GLU A 37 -26.65 3.89 21.86
C GLU A 37 -25.70 4.61 22.81
N THR A 38 -25.99 4.58 24.12
CA THR A 38 -25.16 5.23 25.14
C THR A 38 -23.82 4.53 25.28
N LEU A 39 -23.79 3.19 25.22
CA LEU A 39 -22.56 2.39 25.28
C LEU A 39 -21.66 2.66 24.07
N CYS A 40 -22.22 2.65 22.85
CA CYS A 40 -21.49 2.93 21.63
C CYS A 40 -20.91 4.36 21.61
N SER A 41 -21.68 5.34 22.10
CA SER A 41 -21.22 6.72 22.21
C SER A 41 -20.06 6.87 23.21
N VAL A 42 -20.12 6.19 24.36
CA VAL A 42 -19.06 6.25 25.38
C VAL A 42 -17.78 5.57 24.90
N LEU A 43 -17.89 4.43 24.23
CA LEU A 43 -16.75 3.64 23.72
C LEU A 43 -16.21 4.10 22.36
N LYS A 44 -16.83 5.15 21.79
CA LYS A 44 -16.52 5.70 20.46
C LYS A 44 -16.52 4.63 19.36
N VAL A 45 -17.52 3.75 19.36
CA VAL A 45 -17.72 2.72 18.33
C VAL A 45 -18.99 2.98 17.54
N SER A 46 -19.01 2.60 16.27
CA SER A 46 -20.21 2.72 15.45
C SER A 46 -21.27 1.71 15.87
N ARG A 47 -22.51 2.18 16.07
CA ARG A 47 -23.67 1.33 16.34
C ARG A 47 -23.94 0.33 15.22
N THR A 48 -23.78 0.75 13.97
CA THR A 48 -23.96 -0.14 12.81
C THR A 48 -22.88 -1.22 12.78
N ALA A 49 -21.64 -0.88 13.15
CA ALA A 49 -20.55 -1.84 13.23
C ALA A 49 -20.72 -2.83 14.39
N TYR A 50 -21.28 -2.40 15.54
CA TYR A 50 -21.64 -3.28 16.65
C TYR A 50 -22.72 -4.31 16.26
N TYR A 51 -23.81 -3.88 15.62
CA TYR A 51 -24.83 -4.84 15.19
C TYR A 51 -24.34 -5.77 14.09
N ARG A 52 -23.44 -5.32 13.20
CA ARG A 52 -22.75 -6.19 12.25
C ARG A 52 -21.89 -7.22 12.98
N TYR A 53 -21.16 -6.82 14.03
CA TYR A 53 -20.42 -7.75 14.87
C TYR A 53 -21.33 -8.81 15.50
N LEU A 54 -22.49 -8.40 16.03
CA LEU A 54 -23.49 -9.29 16.64
C LEU A 54 -24.09 -10.30 15.67
N ARG A 55 -24.26 -9.92 14.40
CA ARG A 55 -24.74 -10.80 13.32
C ARG A 55 -23.68 -11.79 12.84
N GLY A 56 -22.45 -11.71 13.34
CA GLY A 56 -21.31 -12.45 12.78
C GLY A 56 -20.69 -11.78 11.55
N ASP A 57 -21.33 -10.75 10.98
CA ASP A 57 -20.82 -9.89 9.89
C ASP A 57 -19.64 -8.98 10.28
N SER A 58 -19.07 -9.21 11.48
CA SER A 58 -17.75 -8.70 11.83
C SER A 58 -16.78 -9.00 10.68
N TYR A 59 -15.77 -8.16 10.46
CA TYR A 59 -14.71 -8.43 9.50
C TYR A 59 -13.95 -9.71 9.91
N GLN A 60 -14.54 -10.86 9.61
CA GLN A 60 -13.83 -12.11 9.56
C GLN A 60 -13.04 -12.06 8.27
N LEU A 61 -11.78 -12.48 8.36
CA LEU A 61 -11.07 -12.98 7.19
C LEU A 61 -11.88 -14.22 6.79
N THR A 62 -12.91 -14.04 5.94
CA THR A 62 -13.60 -15.17 5.31
C THR A 62 -12.51 -16.09 4.75
N SER A 63 -12.68 -17.41 4.81
CA SER A 63 -11.75 -18.37 4.19
C SER A 63 -11.33 -17.91 2.80
N GLU A 64 -12.30 -17.45 2.01
CA GLU A 64 -12.09 -16.83 0.69
C GLU A 64 -11.10 -15.66 0.69
N LYS A 65 -11.17 -14.74 1.67
CA LYS A 65 -10.22 -13.61 1.76
C LYS A 65 -8.81 -14.08 2.11
N ALA A 66 -8.69 -15.10 2.96
CA ALA A 66 -7.40 -15.71 3.29
C ALA A 66 -6.80 -16.39 2.06
N GLU A 67 -7.60 -17.12 1.29
CA GLU A 67 -7.21 -17.72 0.01
C GLU A 67 -6.75 -16.65 -0.99
N TYR A 68 -7.53 -15.59 -1.18
CA TYR A 68 -7.14 -14.49 -2.06
C TYR A 68 -5.86 -13.79 -1.60
N GLN A 69 -5.66 -13.65 -0.28
CA GLN A 69 -4.43 -13.09 0.25
C GLN A 69 -3.23 -13.97 -0.14
N GLN A 70 -3.31 -15.28 0.08
CA GLN A 70 -2.26 -16.23 -0.31
C GLN A 70 -1.98 -16.20 -1.81
N LEU A 71 -3.02 -16.17 -2.65
CA LEU A 71 -2.89 -16.08 -4.10
C LEU A 71 -2.20 -14.78 -4.55
N VAL A 72 -2.53 -13.66 -3.91
CA VAL A 72 -1.88 -12.36 -4.17
C VAL A 72 -0.40 -12.40 -3.78
N GLU A 73 -0.06 -12.95 -2.61
CA GLU A 73 1.33 -13.08 -2.14
C GLU A 73 2.14 -13.99 -3.07
N GLN A 74 1.62 -15.16 -3.43
CA GLN A 74 2.25 -16.10 -4.35
C GLN A 74 2.49 -15.49 -5.73
N THR A 75 1.48 -14.81 -6.28
CA THR A 75 1.58 -14.16 -7.60
C THR A 75 2.59 -13.02 -7.56
N PHE A 76 2.59 -12.23 -6.48
CA PHE A 76 3.55 -11.14 -6.29
C PHE A 76 5.00 -11.65 -6.18
N ALA A 77 5.22 -12.73 -5.44
CA ALA A 77 6.52 -13.39 -5.30
C ALA A 77 7.00 -13.99 -6.62
N LYS A 78 6.12 -14.70 -7.35
CA LYS A 78 6.40 -15.27 -8.68
C LYS A 78 6.92 -14.22 -9.66
N HIS A 79 6.36 -13.01 -9.63
CA HIS A 79 6.77 -11.91 -10.51
C HIS A 79 7.91 -11.05 -9.96
N LYS A 80 8.57 -11.50 -8.90
CA LYS A 80 9.71 -10.81 -8.28
C LYS A 80 9.37 -9.35 -7.95
N ARG A 81 8.17 -9.13 -7.37
CA ARG A 81 7.69 -7.81 -6.94
C ARG A 81 7.44 -6.79 -8.06
N ARG A 82 7.52 -7.16 -9.34
CA ARG A 82 7.28 -6.23 -10.47
C ARG A 82 5.80 -5.92 -10.68
N TYR A 83 4.92 -6.79 -10.24
CA TYR A 83 3.49 -6.67 -10.50
C TYR A 83 2.79 -5.93 -9.36
N GLY A 84 2.09 -4.85 -9.71
CA GLY A 84 1.18 -4.16 -8.80
C GLY A 84 -0.25 -4.70 -8.92
N SER A 85 -1.16 -4.09 -8.14
CA SER A 85 -2.58 -4.48 -8.09
C SER A 85 -3.23 -4.72 -9.45
N ARG A 86 -2.95 -3.90 -10.47
CA ARG A 86 -3.54 -4.07 -11.82
C ARG A 86 -3.13 -5.39 -12.47
N ARG A 87 -1.83 -5.69 -12.52
CA ARG A 87 -1.31 -6.90 -13.17
C ARG A 87 -1.63 -8.16 -12.39
N ILE A 88 -1.58 -8.09 -11.06
CA ILE A 88 -2.01 -9.21 -10.21
C ILE A 88 -3.49 -9.51 -10.42
N THR A 89 -4.34 -8.50 -10.49
CA THR A 89 -5.78 -8.71 -10.73
C THR A 89 -6.02 -9.41 -12.07
N ALA A 90 -5.35 -8.96 -13.14
CA ALA A 90 -5.47 -9.59 -14.46
C ALA A 90 -5.03 -11.06 -14.45
N GLU A 91 -3.89 -11.39 -13.83
CA GLU A 91 -3.41 -12.77 -13.74
C GLU A 91 -4.31 -13.67 -12.87
N LEU A 92 -4.89 -13.13 -11.80
CA LEU A 92 -5.85 -13.89 -10.99
C LEU A 92 -7.15 -14.15 -11.76
N GLN A 93 -7.64 -13.17 -12.51
CA GLN A 93 -8.82 -13.33 -13.37
C GLN A 93 -8.59 -14.33 -14.50
N GLU A 94 -7.40 -14.32 -15.11
CA GLU A 94 -7.00 -15.30 -16.14
C GLU A 94 -6.96 -16.73 -15.58
N LYS A 95 -6.63 -16.90 -14.30
CA LYS A 95 -6.69 -18.18 -13.58
C LYS A 95 -8.09 -18.57 -13.11
N GLY A 96 -9.12 -17.79 -13.45
CA GLY A 96 -10.52 -18.06 -13.09
C GLY A 96 -10.97 -17.51 -11.74
N HIS A 97 -10.15 -16.69 -11.06
CA HIS A 97 -10.52 -16.08 -9.79
C HIS A 97 -11.31 -14.78 -9.98
N SER A 98 -12.51 -14.71 -9.38
CA SER A 98 -13.34 -13.51 -9.40
C SER A 98 -12.89 -12.50 -8.34
N VAL A 99 -11.76 -11.83 -8.58
CA VAL A 99 -11.21 -10.80 -7.68
C VAL A 99 -11.19 -9.42 -8.33
N GLY A 100 -11.58 -8.40 -7.57
CA GLY A 100 -11.57 -7.01 -8.01
C GLY A 100 -10.25 -6.28 -7.72
N ARG A 101 -9.91 -5.27 -8.53
CA ARG A 101 -8.70 -4.46 -8.34
C ARG A 101 -8.62 -3.79 -6.96
N CYS A 102 -9.73 -3.26 -6.46
CA CYS A 102 -9.77 -2.62 -5.14
C CYS A 102 -9.49 -3.61 -4.02
N GLN A 103 -10.01 -4.83 -4.12
CA GLN A 103 -9.75 -5.91 -3.17
C GLN A 103 -8.28 -6.30 -3.16
N VAL A 104 -7.69 -6.55 -4.34
CA VAL A 104 -6.24 -6.84 -4.45
C VAL A 104 -5.39 -5.72 -3.88
N ARG A 105 -5.72 -4.45 -4.18
CA ARG A 105 -5.02 -3.29 -3.60
C ARG A 105 -5.10 -3.28 -2.07
N THR A 106 -6.26 -3.58 -1.49
CA THR A 106 -6.44 -3.62 -0.03
C THR A 106 -5.64 -4.76 0.58
N LEU A 107 -5.66 -5.95 -0.02
CA LEU A 107 -4.87 -7.11 0.41
C LEU A 107 -3.36 -6.80 0.35
N MET A 108 -2.88 -6.23 -0.76
CA MET A 108 -1.48 -5.81 -0.88
C MET A 108 -1.09 -4.82 0.22
N LYS A 109 -1.95 -3.84 0.54
CA LYS A 109 -1.68 -2.89 1.63
C LYS A 109 -1.67 -3.55 3.00
N LEU A 110 -2.60 -4.48 3.25
CA LEU A 110 -2.72 -5.20 4.51
C LEU A 110 -1.45 -6.00 4.84
N VAL A 111 -0.83 -6.59 3.81
CA VAL A 111 0.39 -7.40 3.93
C VAL A 111 1.68 -6.59 3.64
N GLY A 112 1.58 -5.30 3.33
CA GLY A 112 2.75 -4.46 3.05
C GLY A 112 3.46 -4.75 1.72
N LEU A 113 2.76 -5.32 0.73
CA LEU A 113 3.32 -5.60 -0.59
C LEU A 113 3.39 -4.34 -1.45
N GLN A 114 4.59 -3.95 -1.84
CA GLN A 114 4.83 -2.80 -2.71
C GLN A 114 5.58 -3.20 -3.98
N ALA A 115 4.95 -2.94 -5.13
CA ALA A 115 5.53 -3.24 -6.43
C ALA A 115 6.74 -2.34 -6.74
N ILE A 116 7.78 -2.93 -7.29
CA ILE A 116 8.98 -2.25 -7.76
C ILE A 116 8.72 -1.73 -9.17
N GLN A 117 9.03 -0.46 -9.40
CA GLN A 117 9.11 0.10 -10.73
C GLN A 117 10.52 -0.14 -11.28
N PRO A 118 10.70 -0.95 -12.35
CA PRO A 118 12.00 -1.05 -12.98
C PRO A 118 12.41 0.33 -13.52
N LYS A 119 13.70 0.67 -13.40
CA LYS A 119 14.24 1.86 -14.06
C LYS A 119 13.95 1.74 -15.56
N SER A 120 13.57 2.86 -16.18
CA SER A 120 13.51 2.93 -17.64
C SER A 120 14.87 2.50 -18.19
N PHE A 121 14.84 1.59 -19.17
CA PHE A 121 16.06 1.23 -19.89
C PHE A 121 16.49 2.45 -20.70
N VAL A 122 17.64 3.02 -20.36
CA VAL A 122 18.29 4.06 -21.15
C VAL A 122 19.42 3.36 -21.90
N PRO A 123 19.32 3.19 -23.23
CA PRO A 123 20.40 2.59 -24.00
C PRO A 123 21.64 3.46 -23.85
N ARG A 124 22.73 2.86 -23.39
CA ARG A 124 24.03 3.54 -23.37
C ARG A 124 24.60 3.47 -24.79
N THR A 125 24.34 4.51 -25.58
CA THR A 125 24.77 4.63 -26.99
C THR A 125 26.29 4.75 -27.14
N THR A 126 26.99 5.17 -26.08
CA THR A 126 28.45 5.30 -26.08
C THR A 126 29.10 4.19 -25.25
N ASP A 127 29.77 3.26 -25.92
CA ASP A 127 30.72 2.35 -25.28
C ASP A 127 32.05 3.09 -25.05
N SER A 128 32.15 3.84 -23.95
CA SER A 128 33.38 4.52 -23.53
C SER A 128 34.48 3.55 -23.06
N THR A 129 34.17 2.25 -22.98
CA THR A 129 35.07 1.18 -22.54
C THR A 129 35.62 0.36 -23.71
N HIS A 130 35.63 0.92 -24.91
CA HIS A 130 36.32 0.30 -26.03
C HIS A 130 37.83 0.49 -25.91
N GLY A 131 38.62 -0.56 -26.22
CA GLY A 131 40.09 -0.49 -26.24
C GLY A 131 40.67 0.33 -27.40
N ARG A 132 39.83 1.01 -28.21
CA ARG A 132 40.30 1.90 -29.27
C ARG A 132 40.87 3.17 -28.63
N GLY A 133 42.06 3.56 -29.07
CA GLY A 133 42.66 4.84 -28.68
C GLY A 133 41.77 6.01 -29.11
N TYR A 134 41.84 7.10 -28.34
CA TYR A 134 41.23 8.36 -28.73
C TYR A 134 42.13 9.06 -29.76
N TRP A 135 41.52 9.76 -30.72
CA TRP A 135 42.28 10.70 -31.53
C TRP A 135 42.83 11.80 -30.62
N PRO A 136 44.12 12.13 -30.72
CA PRO A 136 44.73 13.13 -29.86
C PRO A 136 44.01 14.47 -30.06
N ASN A 137 43.61 15.11 -28.97
CA ASN A 137 43.02 16.43 -29.02
C ASN A 137 44.11 17.47 -29.32
N LEU A 138 44.21 17.87 -30.58
CA LEU A 138 45.20 18.82 -31.09
C LEU A 138 45.05 20.25 -30.53
N LEU A 139 43.94 20.53 -29.84
CA LEU A 139 43.64 21.84 -29.26
C LEU A 139 44.06 21.96 -27.78
N LEU A 140 44.46 20.86 -27.11
CA LEU A 140 44.81 20.88 -25.67
C LEU A 140 45.92 21.88 -25.32
N ASN A 141 46.89 22.06 -26.22
CA ASN A 141 48.07 22.90 -26.00
C ASN A 141 48.07 24.17 -26.87
N GLN A 142 46.96 24.48 -27.55
CA GLN A 142 46.87 25.66 -28.40
C GLN A 142 46.30 26.87 -27.64
N PRO A 143 46.71 28.09 -27.99
CA PRO A 143 46.08 29.30 -27.46
C PRO A 143 44.62 29.39 -27.92
N LEU A 144 43.80 30.09 -27.14
CA LEU A 144 42.41 30.36 -27.48
C LEU A 144 42.27 31.03 -28.87
N PRO A 145 41.29 30.63 -29.69
CA PRO A 145 41.07 31.23 -30.99
C PRO A 145 40.70 32.71 -30.86
N LYS A 146 41.33 33.56 -31.68
CA LYS A 146 41.20 35.03 -31.62
C LYS A 146 40.02 35.59 -32.44
N ALA A 147 39.35 34.73 -33.22
CA ALA A 147 38.25 35.09 -34.12
C ALA A 147 37.26 33.92 -34.26
N PRO A 148 35.99 34.20 -34.63
CA PRO A 148 35.02 33.15 -34.95
C PRO A 148 35.46 32.32 -36.18
N ASN A 149 34.85 31.15 -36.37
CA ASN A 149 35.10 30.21 -37.48
C ASN A 149 36.49 29.57 -37.55
N LEU A 150 37.30 29.66 -36.48
CA LEU A 150 38.62 29.00 -36.41
C LEU A 150 38.57 27.57 -35.86
N VAL A 151 37.62 27.27 -34.98
CA VAL A 151 37.44 25.95 -34.34
C VAL A 151 35.95 25.65 -34.31
N TRP A 152 35.59 24.44 -34.74
CA TRP A 152 34.20 23.98 -34.83
C TRP A 152 34.04 22.76 -33.94
N VAL A 153 33.04 22.78 -33.07
CA VAL A 153 32.69 21.65 -32.19
C VAL A 153 31.21 21.37 -32.38
N SER A 154 30.89 20.12 -32.68
CA SER A 154 29.52 19.61 -32.73
C SER A 154 29.37 18.52 -31.69
N ASP A 155 28.33 18.62 -30.87
CA ASP A 155 27.90 17.53 -30.00
C ASP A 155 26.62 16.89 -30.56
N ILE A 156 26.51 15.57 -30.44
CA ILE A 156 25.32 14.82 -30.83
C ILE A 156 24.68 14.28 -29.55
N SER A 157 23.58 14.90 -29.15
CA SER A 157 22.73 14.39 -28.08
C SER A 157 21.69 13.44 -28.66
N ALA A 158 21.73 12.17 -28.26
CA ALA A 158 20.65 11.23 -28.53
C ALA A 158 19.43 11.57 -27.65
N PRO A 159 18.19 11.44 -28.16
CA PRO A 159 16.96 11.67 -27.38
C PRO A 159 16.70 10.59 -26.32
#